data_AF-A0AAW6G3A7-F1
#
_entry.id   AF-A0AAW6G3A7-F1
#
_cell.length_a   1.000
_cell.length_b   1.000
_cell.length_c   1.000
_cell.angle_alpha   90.00
_cell.angle_beta   90.00
_cell.angle_gamma   90.00
#
_symmetry.space_group_name_H-M   'P 1'
#
loop_
_entity.id
_entity.type
_entity.pdbx_description
1 polymer ?
#
loop_
_entity_poly.entity_id
_entity_poly.type
_entity_poly.pdbx_seq_one_letter_code
_entity_poly.pdbx_strand_id
1 'polypeptide(L)'
;MDGIIINELSLSGQFHDSQDFWRNGMPPFYKALQDARSFGVGYLFKQGSFYGAQATPDKTLHDLLTAPEARIIDEAKRYKSTLARAICNPFWDDAPQQDLNAHYLADEADVSGSSVAEATVRAVCLLSFIRSLYEKHPVVVTKDGV
;
A
#
# COMPACT_ATOMS: atom_id res chain seq x y z
N MET A 1 -1.19 18.23 -4.79
CA MET A 1 -1.57 16.81 -4.77
C MET A 1 -1.86 16.49 -3.33
N ASP A 2 -3.13 16.24 -2.98
CA ASP A 2 -3.60 16.24 -1.59
C ASP A 2 -3.29 14.94 -0.82
N GLY A 3 -2.54 14.02 -1.43
CA GLY A 3 -2.00 12.83 -0.80
C GLY A 3 -1.80 11.71 -1.81
N ILE A 4 -1.22 10.61 -1.33
CA ILE A 4 -1.19 9.31 -2.03
C ILE A 4 -1.74 8.27 -1.08
N ILE A 5 -2.50 7.29 -1.59
CA ILE A 5 -2.99 6.17 -0.78
C ILE A 5 -2.08 4.96 -1.01
N ILE A 6 -1.66 4.31 0.07
CA ILE A 6 -0.97 3.03 0.00
C ILE A 6 -2.00 1.94 -0.31
N ASN A 7 -1.70 1.14 -1.33
CA ASN A 7 -2.55 0.04 -1.76
C ASN A 7 -2.30 -1.21 -0.90
N GLU A 8 -3.12 -1.49 0.11
CA GLU A 8 -2.99 -2.72 0.91
C GLU A 8 -3.22 -3.99 0.08
N LEU A 9 -4.07 -3.95 -0.96
CA LEU A 9 -4.33 -5.10 -1.82
C LEU A 9 -3.14 -5.46 -2.73
N SER A 10 -2.15 -4.59 -2.81
CA SER A 10 -0.90 -4.90 -3.52
C SER A 10 0.02 -5.83 -2.74
N LEU A 11 -0.29 -6.19 -1.50
CA LEU A 11 0.39 -7.22 -0.72
C LEU A 11 -0.54 -8.45 -0.55
N SER A 12 -0.18 -9.54 -1.23
CA SER A 12 -0.97 -10.78 -1.30
C SER A 12 -0.14 -12.04 -1.06
N GLY A 13 1.02 -11.91 -0.42
CA GLY A 13 1.94 -13.02 -0.15
C GLY A 13 2.90 -13.33 -1.30
N GLN A 14 3.16 -12.36 -2.18
CA GLN A 14 3.92 -12.56 -3.42
C GLN A 14 5.44 -12.68 -3.26
N PHE A 15 5.98 -12.40 -2.07
CA PHE A 15 7.41 -12.53 -1.80
C PHE A 15 7.70 -13.90 -1.17
N HIS A 16 8.78 -14.55 -1.60
CA HIS A 16 9.08 -15.92 -1.18
C HIS A 16 9.30 -16.03 0.34
N ASP A 17 10.06 -15.08 0.89
CA ASP A 17 10.41 -15.01 2.30
C ASP A 17 10.71 -13.56 2.72
N SER A 18 11.08 -13.40 3.99
CA SER A 18 11.46 -12.09 4.55
C SER A 18 12.64 -11.45 3.81
N GLN A 19 13.61 -12.23 3.34
CA GLN A 19 14.79 -11.73 2.64
C GLN A 19 14.43 -11.22 1.24
N ASP A 20 13.58 -11.94 0.50
CA ASP A 20 13.04 -11.53 -0.80
C ASP A 20 12.24 -10.23 -0.66
N PHE A 21 11.39 -10.10 0.37
CA PHE A 21 10.66 -8.87 0.64
C PHE A 21 11.60 -7.67 0.86
N TRP A 22 12.61 -7.80 1.73
CA TRP A 22 13.52 -6.70 2.03
C TRP A 22 14.44 -6.34 0.87
N ARG A 23 14.90 -7.33 0.09
CA ARG A 23 15.82 -7.12 -1.03
C ARG A 23 15.14 -6.67 -2.31
N ASN A 24 13.93 -7.16 -2.59
CA ASN A 24 13.28 -6.96 -3.88
C ASN A 24 11.98 -6.17 -3.77
N GLY A 25 11.18 -6.37 -2.72
CA GLY A 25 9.90 -5.68 -2.54
C GLY A 25 10.02 -4.24 -2.08
N MET A 26 10.84 -4.01 -1.05
CA MET A 26 10.96 -2.70 -0.41
C MET A 26 11.70 -1.63 -1.23
N PRO A 27 12.79 -1.92 -1.98
CA PRO A 27 13.51 -0.85 -2.68
C PRO A 27 12.68 -0.11 -3.73
N PRO A 28 11.89 -0.78 -4.60
CA PRO A 28 11.01 -0.09 -5.55
C PRO A 28 9.92 0.72 -4.85
N PHE A 29 9.26 0.15 -3.83
CA PHE A 29 8.24 0.84 -3.04
C PHE A 29 8.81 2.10 -2.37
N TYR A 30 10.00 1.96 -1.77
CA TYR A 30 10.70 3.04 -1.12
C TYR A 30 11.12 4.13 -2.12
N LYS A 31 11.59 3.77 -3.31
CA LYS A 31 11.92 4.73 -4.37
C LYS A 31 10.68 5.52 -4.79
N ALA A 32 9.56 4.85 -5.07
CA ALA A 32 8.31 5.51 -5.44
C ALA A 32 7.81 6.45 -4.32
N LEU A 33 8.00 6.07 -3.05
CA LEU A 33 7.73 6.94 -1.91
C LEU A 33 8.65 8.17 -1.88
N GLN A 34 9.95 8.01 -2.12
CA GLN A 34 10.88 9.15 -2.19
C GLN A 34 10.52 10.10 -3.33
N ASP A 35 10.17 9.55 -4.50
CA ASP A 35 9.78 10.32 -5.68
C ASP A 35 8.51 11.14 -5.36
N ALA A 36 7.48 10.50 -4.78
CA ALA A 36 6.26 11.19 -4.32
C ALA A 36 6.57 12.38 -3.40
N ARG A 37 7.45 12.18 -2.41
CA ARG A 37 7.88 13.24 -1.49
C ARG A 37 8.60 14.37 -2.20
N SER A 38 9.42 14.06 -3.21
CA SER A 38 10.13 15.07 -4.01
C SER A 38 9.17 15.95 -4.83
N PHE A 39 8.00 15.42 -5.20
CA PHE A 39 6.91 16.17 -5.82
C PHE A 39 6.01 16.92 -4.82
N GLY A 40 6.41 16.97 -3.54
CA GLY A 40 5.69 17.72 -2.51
C GLY A 40 4.50 16.98 -1.89
N VAL A 41 4.39 15.66 -2.07
CA VAL A 41 3.39 14.85 -1.36
C VAL A 41 3.75 14.81 0.12
N GLY A 42 3.01 15.56 0.94
CA GLY A 42 3.24 15.68 2.37
C GLY A 42 2.70 14.51 3.20
N TYR A 43 1.70 13.78 2.68
CA TYR A 43 0.96 12.76 3.43
C TYR A 43 0.73 11.50 2.62
N LEU A 44 0.91 10.34 3.27
CA LEU A 44 0.44 9.06 2.79
C LEU A 44 -0.76 8.62 3.63
N PHE A 45 -1.85 8.30 2.96
CA PHE A 45 -2.99 7.64 3.56
C PHE A 45 -2.76 6.13 3.56
N LYS A 46 -3.23 5.47 4.62
CA LYS A 46 -3.28 4.00 4.72
C LYS A 46 -4.63 3.57 5.27
N GLN A 47 -5.02 2.33 4.98
CA GLN A 47 -6.11 1.68 5.69
C GLN A 47 -5.61 1.15 7.04
N GLY A 48 -6.47 1.05 8.05
CA GLY A 48 -6.17 0.44 9.35
C GLY A 48 -5.61 -0.98 9.25
N SER A 49 -6.08 -1.75 8.28
CA SER A 49 -5.68 -3.14 8.01
C SER A 49 -4.33 -3.28 7.30
N PHE A 50 -3.71 -2.19 6.84
CA PHE A 50 -2.50 -2.24 6.00
C PHE A 50 -1.37 -3.10 6.59
N TYR A 51 -1.12 -3.00 7.90
CA TYR A 51 -0.08 -3.79 8.56
C TYR A 51 -0.40 -5.29 8.62
N GLY A 52 -1.67 -5.68 8.51
CA GLY A 52 -2.11 -7.08 8.45
C GLY A 52 -2.02 -7.70 7.06
N ALA A 53 -1.68 -6.95 6.01
CA ALA A 53 -1.56 -7.48 4.66
C ALA A 53 -0.45 -8.53 4.55
N GLN A 54 -0.69 -9.58 3.77
CA GLN A 54 0.27 -10.68 3.60
C GLN A 54 1.40 -10.25 2.68
N ALA A 55 2.64 -10.29 3.16
CA ALA A 55 3.82 -9.98 2.35
C ALA A 55 4.46 -11.26 1.80
N THR A 56 4.53 -12.30 2.61
CA THR A 56 4.93 -13.66 2.20
C THR A 56 3.74 -14.61 2.40
N PRO A 57 3.80 -15.87 1.93
CA PRO A 57 2.72 -16.82 2.18
C PRO A 57 2.42 -17.08 3.67
N ASP A 58 3.39 -16.84 4.55
CA ASP A 58 3.35 -17.16 5.98
C ASP A 58 3.46 -15.94 6.91
N LYS A 59 3.74 -14.74 6.39
CA LYS A 59 3.99 -13.54 7.21
C LYS A 59 3.27 -12.31 6.68
N THR A 60 2.64 -11.61 7.62
CA THR A 60 2.10 -10.27 7.39
C THR A 60 3.21 -9.23 7.33
N LEU A 61 2.88 -8.04 6.82
CA LEU A 61 3.77 -6.88 6.90
C LEU A 61 4.16 -6.57 8.35
N HIS A 62 3.22 -6.70 9.30
CA HIS A 62 3.49 -6.52 10.72
C HIS A 62 4.54 -7.51 11.24
N ASP A 63 4.44 -8.79 10.87
CA ASP A 63 5.39 -9.82 11.27
C ASP A 63 6.80 -9.48 10.74
N LEU A 64 6.91 -9.11 9.47
CA LEU A 64 8.19 -8.69 8.88
C LEU A 64 8.77 -7.45 9.57
N LEU A 65 7.91 -6.50 9.94
CA LEU A 65 8.31 -5.27 10.63
C LEU A 65 8.67 -5.47 12.10
N THR A 66 8.23 -6.54 12.75
CA THR A 66 8.52 -6.82 14.17
C THR A 66 9.57 -7.92 14.36
N ALA A 67 9.83 -8.71 13.32
CA ALA A 67 10.78 -9.81 13.30
C ALA A 67 12.20 -9.39 13.77
N PRO A 68 12.90 -10.22 14.57
CA PRO A 68 14.26 -9.96 15.02
C PRO A 68 15.25 -9.72 13.88
N GLU A 69 15.11 -10.43 12.76
CA GLU A 69 15.98 -10.32 11.58
C GLU A 69 15.94 -8.92 10.97
N ALA A 70 14.77 -8.27 11.04
CA ALA A 70 14.60 -6.90 10.58
C ALA A 70 15.24 -5.85 11.52
N ARG A 71 15.88 -6.27 12.62
CA ARG A 71 16.80 -5.46 13.44
C ARG A 71 18.26 -5.66 13.06
N ILE A 72 18.56 -6.65 12.24
CA ILE A 72 19.92 -7.01 11.81
C ILE A 72 20.17 -6.47 10.40
N ILE A 73 19.20 -6.62 9.50
CA ILE A 73 19.25 -6.13 8.12
C ILE A 73 19.20 -4.59 8.12
N ASP A 74 20.27 -3.94 7.64
CA ASP A 74 20.38 -2.48 7.65
C ASP A 74 19.36 -1.81 6.72
N GLU A 75 19.03 -2.45 5.59
CA GLU A 75 17.95 -2.02 4.71
C GLU A 75 16.60 -1.99 5.45
N ALA A 76 16.31 -3.01 6.25
CA ALA A 76 15.08 -3.08 7.02
C ALA A 76 15.00 -1.95 8.06
N LYS A 77 16.12 -1.62 8.74
CA LYS A 77 16.18 -0.47 9.66
C LYS A 77 15.88 0.85 8.94
N ARG A 78 16.51 1.07 7.78
CA ARG A 78 16.34 2.29 6.98
C ARG A 78 14.90 2.45 6.51
N TYR A 79 14.32 1.38 5.99
CA TYR A 79 12.97 1.41 5.46
C TYR A 79 11.92 1.57 6.56
N LYS A 80 12.06 0.89 7.70
CA LYS A 80 11.19 1.07 8.88
C LYS A 80 11.14 2.52 9.35
N SER A 81 12.29 3.15 9.53
CA SER A 81 12.37 4.56 9.97
C SER A 81 11.66 5.50 9.00
N THR A 82 11.78 5.23 7.69
CA THR A 82 11.14 6.08 6.69
C THR A 82 9.63 5.83 6.59
N LEU A 83 9.18 4.57 6.61
CA LEU A 83 7.77 4.21 6.65
C LEU A 83 7.09 4.82 7.87
N ALA A 84 7.70 4.71 9.06
CA ALA A 84 7.18 5.30 10.29
C ALA A 84 6.97 6.81 10.17
N ARG A 85 7.88 7.53 9.50
CA ARG A 85 7.76 8.98 9.27
C ARG A 85 6.77 9.33 8.15
N ALA A 86 6.56 8.44 7.19
CA ALA A 86 5.70 8.70 6.04
C ALA A 86 4.22 8.37 6.29
N ILE A 87 3.97 7.43 7.20
CA ILE A 87 2.66 6.78 7.39
C ILE A 87 2.03 7.19 8.73
N CYS A 88 2.59 8.18 9.44
CA CYS A 88 2.27 8.55 10.83
C CYS A 88 0.88 9.20 11.08
N ASN A 89 -0.14 8.82 10.29
CA ASN A 89 -1.51 9.35 10.21
C ASN A 89 -1.62 10.48 9.19
N PRO A 90 -2.61 10.42 8.29
CA PRO A 90 -3.97 9.92 8.51
C PRO A 90 -4.30 8.50 7.98
N PHE A 91 -5.14 7.77 8.72
CA PHE A 91 -5.88 6.62 8.21
C PHE A 91 -7.03 7.13 7.35
N TRP A 92 -7.19 6.64 6.12
CA TRP A 92 -8.28 7.13 5.28
C TRP A 92 -9.65 6.57 5.73
N ASP A 93 -9.66 5.42 6.39
CA ASP A 93 -10.84 4.71 6.87
C ASP A 93 -11.46 5.33 8.14
N ASP A 94 -10.79 6.31 8.76
CA ASP A 94 -11.40 7.16 9.79
C ASP A 94 -12.40 8.18 9.19
N ALA A 95 -12.20 8.55 7.92
CA ALA A 95 -13.04 9.50 7.19
C ALA A 95 -13.10 9.08 5.70
N PRO A 96 -13.74 7.94 5.39
CA PRO A 96 -13.82 7.43 4.03
C PRO A 96 -14.63 8.37 3.15
N GLN A 97 -14.19 8.56 1.91
CA GLN A 97 -14.94 9.30 0.88
C GLN A 97 -15.70 8.35 -0.05
N GLN A 98 -15.29 7.09 -0.13
CA GLN A 98 -16.05 6.09 -0.89
C GLN A 98 -17.44 5.85 -0.32
N ASP A 99 -18.37 5.52 -1.20
CA ASP A 99 -19.75 5.18 -0.85
C ASP A 99 -19.81 3.74 -0.37
N LEU A 100 -20.08 3.55 0.92
CA LEU A 100 -20.12 2.22 1.55
C LEU A 100 -21.25 1.32 1.03
N ASN A 101 -22.22 1.87 0.29
CA ASN A 101 -23.32 1.10 -0.30
C ASN A 101 -23.10 0.78 -1.79
N ALA A 102 -22.00 1.25 -2.37
CA ALA A 102 -21.69 1.04 -3.78
C ALA A 102 -20.69 -0.09 -4.00
N HIS A 103 -20.73 -0.69 -5.19
CA HIS A 103 -19.78 -1.68 -5.63
C HIS A 103 -18.71 -1.04 -6.51
N TYR A 104 -17.45 -1.19 -6.13
CA TYR A 104 -16.30 -0.74 -6.90
C TYR A 104 -15.59 -1.96 -7.46
N LEU A 105 -15.44 -2.03 -8.79
CA LEU A 105 -14.81 -3.16 -9.46
C LEU A 105 -13.52 -2.73 -10.15
N ALA A 106 -12.45 -3.51 -9.97
CA ALA A 106 -11.20 -3.40 -10.72
C ALA A 106 -10.91 -4.75 -11.39
N ASP A 107 -10.84 -4.80 -12.73
CA ASP A 107 -10.70 -6.05 -13.49
C ASP A 107 -11.67 -7.16 -13.01
N GLU A 108 -12.96 -6.79 -12.84
CA GLU A 108 -14.05 -7.65 -12.34
C GLU A 108 -13.95 -8.07 -10.86
N ALA A 109 -12.84 -7.76 -10.17
CA ALA A 109 -12.68 -8.01 -8.74
C ALA A 109 -13.34 -6.89 -7.92
N ASP A 110 -14.11 -7.29 -6.89
CA ASP A 110 -14.67 -6.34 -5.92
C ASP A 110 -13.55 -5.75 -5.05
N VAL A 111 -13.41 -4.43 -5.15
CA VAL A 111 -12.44 -3.62 -4.40
C VAL A 111 -13.14 -2.60 -3.49
N SER A 112 -14.45 -2.73 -3.26
CA SER A 112 -15.18 -1.92 -2.28
C SER A 112 -14.56 -2.02 -0.90
N GLY A 113 -14.52 -0.90 -0.17
CA GLY A 113 -13.93 -0.82 1.16
C GLY A 113 -12.40 -0.91 1.18
N SER A 114 -11.74 -0.78 0.03
CA SER A 114 -10.28 -0.80 -0.09
C SER A 114 -9.69 0.57 -0.42
N SER A 115 -8.37 0.67 -0.31
CA SER A 115 -7.58 1.80 -0.80
C SER A 115 -7.79 2.10 -2.29
N VAL A 116 -8.03 1.06 -3.10
CA VAL A 116 -8.19 1.19 -4.55
C VAL A 116 -9.44 2.00 -4.88
N ALA A 117 -10.57 1.63 -4.29
CA ALA A 117 -11.82 2.38 -4.42
C ALA A 117 -11.69 3.80 -3.83
N GLU A 118 -11.06 3.92 -2.66
CA GLU A 118 -10.86 5.22 -2.01
C GLU A 118 -10.04 6.18 -2.87
N ALA A 119 -8.97 5.70 -3.52
CA ALA A 119 -8.10 6.51 -4.35
C ALA A 119 -8.83 7.01 -5.61
N THR A 120 -9.71 6.20 -6.19
CA THR A 120 -10.57 6.59 -7.30
C THR A 120 -11.49 7.72 -6.90
N VAL A 121 -12.17 7.61 -5.75
CA VAL A 121 -13.12 8.64 -5.29
C VAL A 121 -12.42 9.94 -4.91
N ARG A 122 -11.25 9.85 -4.28
CA ARG A 122 -10.41 11.02 -3.96
C ARG A 122 -9.67 11.61 -5.15
N ALA A 123 -9.67 10.93 -6.31
CA ALA A 123 -8.85 11.27 -7.47
C ALA A 123 -7.35 11.46 -7.15
N VAL A 124 -6.79 10.55 -6.35
CA VAL A 124 -5.36 10.55 -5.94
C VAL A 124 -4.63 9.31 -6.45
N CYS A 125 -3.28 9.36 -6.43
CA CYS A 125 -2.48 8.21 -6.85
C CYS A 125 -2.47 7.09 -5.80
N LEU A 126 -2.34 5.85 -6.30
CA LEU A 126 -2.06 4.66 -5.50
C LEU A 126 -0.56 4.39 -5.47
N LEU A 127 -0.06 3.99 -4.31
CA LEU A 127 1.28 3.44 -4.13
C LEU A 127 1.18 1.94 -3.85
N SER A 128 1.58 1.14 -4.84
CA SER A 128 1.50 -0.33 -4.80
C SER A 128 2.88 -0.98 -4.66
N PHE A 129 2.91 -2.16 -4.05
CA PHE A 129 4.06 -3.06 -4.12
C PHE A 129 4.12 -3.77 -5.48
N ILE A 130 5.35 -4.09 -5.91
CA ILE A 130 5.61 -4.83 -7.15
C ILE A 130 5.12 -6.27 -7.08
N ARG A 131 5.06 -6.96 -8.23
CA ARG A 131 4.57 -8.36 -8.35
C ARG A 131 3.14 -8.52 -7.83
N SER A 132 2.34 -7.46 -7.99
CA SER A 132 0.94 -7.42 -7.59
C SER A 132 0.04 -7.27 -8.81
N LEU A 133 -1.26 -7.52 -8.64
CA LEU A 133 -2.25 -7.31 -9.71
C LEU A 133 -2.34 -5.83 -10.14
N TYR A 134 -1.82 -4.91 -9.33
CA TYR A 134 -1.88 -3.46 -9.53
C TYR A 134 -0.59 -2.88 -10.13
N GLU A 135 0.28 -3.72 -10.72
CA GLU A 135 1.49 -3.29 -11.40
C GLU A 135 1.20 -2.63 -12.77
N LYS A 136 0.02 -2.92 -13.36
CA LYS A 136 -0.45 -2.25 -14.57
C LYS A 136 -1.05 -0.89 -14.23
N HIS A 137 -0.71 0.12 -15.02
CA HIS A 137 -1.21 1.48 -14.87
C HIS A 137 -1.79 2.00 -16.20
N PRO A 138 -2.95 2.68 -16.18
CA PRO A 138 -3.79 2.98 -15.01
C PRO A 138 -4.55 1.75 -14.48
N VAL A 139 -4.88 1.75 -13.19
CA VAL A 139 -5.89 0.84 -12.61
C VAL A 139 -7.26 1.46 -12.90
N VAL A 140 -8.10 0.75 -13.65
CA VAL A 140 -9.44 1.23 -14.00
C VAL A 140 -10.42 0.68 -12.98
N VAL A 141 -11.21 1.56 -12.37
CA VAL A 141 -12.23 1.22 -11.38
C VAL A 141 -13.58 1.72 -11.89
N THR A 142 -14.57 0.82 -11.92
CA THR A 142 -15.98 1.16 -12.24
C THR A 142 -16.81 1.16 -10.97
N LYS A 143 -17.84 2.03 -10.91
CA LYS A 143 -18.78 2.13 -9.78
C LYS A 143 -20.13 1.59 -10.24
N ASP A 144 -20.67 0.61 -9.53
CA ASP A 144 -21.98 -0.02 -9.77
C ASP A 144 -22.15 -0.56 -11.21
N GLY A 145 -21.04 -1.00 -11.83
CA GLY A 145 -21.02 -1.53 -13.20
C GLY A 145 -21.13 -0.49 -14.31
N VAL A 146 -20.95 0.81 -13.98
CA VAL A 146 -20.94 1.94 -14.93
C VAL A 146 -19.51 2.41 -15.21
#